data_AF-A0A5S3RJH2-F1
#
_entry.id   AF-A0A5S3RJH2-F1
#
_cell.length_a   1.000
_cell.length_b   1.000
_cell.length_c   1.000
_cell.angle_alpha   90.00
_cell.angle_beta   90.00
_cell.angle_gamma   90.00
#
_symmetry.space_group_name_H-M   'P 1'
#
loop_
_entity.id
_entity.type
_entity.pdbx_description
1 polymer ?
#
loop_
_entity_poly.entity_id
_entity_poly.type
_entity_poly.pdbx_seq_one_letter_code
_entity_poly.pdbx_strand_id
1 'polypeptide(L)' 'KDAYTRVDVGATYKFNVSNTDINLRLNVENLFDTDYLGGGGDNNVTVGEGTNLRLAAQFNF' A
#
# COMPACT_ATOMS: atom_id res chain seq x y z
N LYS A 1 8.16 -18.94 -14.45
CA LYS A 1 7.16 -18.18 -13.68
C LYS A 1 7.73 -18.04 -12.29
N ASP A 2 8.50 -16.98 -12.09
CA ASP A 2 9.26 -16.80 -10.87
C ASP A 2 8.32 -16.51 -9.70
N ALA A 3 8.57 -17.18 -8.58
CA ALA A 3 7.88 -16.89 -7.34
C ALA A 3 8.31 -15.50 -6.88
N TYR A 4 7.36 -14.58 -6.76
CA TYR A 4 7.60 -13.26 -6.18
C TYR A 4 7.06 -13.22 -4.76
N THR A 5 7.75 -12.50 -3.88
CA THR A 5 7.29 -12.20 -2.53
C THR A 5 7.02 -10.71 -2.45
N ARG A 6 5.77 -10.34 -2.21
CA ARG A 6 5.35 -8.97 -1.95
C ARG A 6 5.06 -8.82 -0.46
N VAL A 7 5.59 -7.76 0.15
CA VAL A 7 5.30 -7.43 1.55
C VAL A 7 4.68 -6.06 1.62
N ASP A 8 3.49 -6.03 2.22
CA ASP A 8 2.71 -4.83 2.45
C ASP A 8 2.61 -4.59 3.95
N VAL A 9 2.77 -3.33 4.36
CA VAL A 9 2.70 -2.91 5.76
C VAL A 9 1.64 -1.84 5.91
N GLY A 10 0.78 -2.01 6.92
CA GLY A 10 -0.27 -1.06 7.26
C GLY A 10 -0.19 -0.63 8.71
N ALA A 11 -0.31 0.66 8.96
CA ALA A 11 -0.48 1.24 10.29
C ALA A 11 -1.80 2.02 10.34
N THR A 12 -2.60 1.79 11.37
CA THR A 12 -3.81 2.56 11.64
C THR A 12 -3.74 3.13 13.04
N TYR A 13 -3.97 4.44 13.17
CA TYR A 13 -3.99 5.14 14.45
C TYR A 13 -5.34 5.83 14.62
N LYS A 14 -6.07 5.43 15.65
CA LYS A 14 -7.34 6.06 16.04
C LYS A 14 -7.11 6.89 17.29
N PHE A 15 -7.53 8.15 17.26
CA PHE A 15 -7.50 9.02 18.43
C PHE A 15 -8.76 9.89 18.46
N ASN A 16 -9.22 10.18 19.67
CA ASN A 16 -10.40 11.00 19.91
C ASN A 16 -9.93 12.38 20.39
N VAL A 17 -10.34 13.44 19.71
CA VAL A 17 -10.08 14.83 20.10
C VAL A 17 -11.40 15.56 20.20
N SER A 18 -11.73 16.05 21.40
CA SER A 18 -12.90 16.90 21.63
C SER A 18 -14.19 16.36 20.98
N ASN A 19 -14.52 15.09 21.25
CA ASN A 19 -15.71 14.41 20.73
C ASN A 19 -15.67 14.05 19.22
N THR A 20 -14.58 14.35 18.53
CA THR A 20 -14.32 13.95 17.14
C THR A 20 -13.44 12.71 17.12
N ASP A 21 -13.90 11.66 16.43
CA ASP A 21 -13.12 10.45 16.18
C ASP A 21 -12.27 10.63 14.92
N ILE A 22 -10.94 10.63 15.08
CA ILE A 22 -9.99 10.75 13.99
C ILE A 22 -9.31 9.41 13.76
N ASN A 23 -9.41 8.90 12.53
CA ASN A 23 -8.72 7.69 12.10
C ASN A 23 -7.69 8.04 11.03
N LEU A 24 -6.42 7.84 11.34
CA LEU A 24 -5.32 7.91 10.37
C LEU A 24 -4.95 6.51 9.93
N ARG A 25 -4.81 6.30 8.63
CA ARG A 25 -4.37 5.04 8.04
C ARG A 25 -3.23 5.30 7.07
N LEU A 26 -2.16 4.55 7.25
CA LEU A 26 -0.99 4.54 6.38
C LEU A 26 -0.80 3.12 5.87
N ASN A 27 -0.72 2.96 4.56
CA ASN A 27 -0.49 1.70 3.88
C ASN A 27 0.72 1.88 2.96
N VAL A 28 1.75 1.07 3.17
CA VAL A 28 2.91 0.94 2.29
C VAL A 28 2.79 -0.40 1.61
N GLU A 29 2.68 -0.39 0.29
CA GLU A 29 2.72 -1.60 -0.53
C GLU A 29 4.09 -1.77 -1.15
N ASN A 30 4.48 -3.03 -1.32
CA ASN A 30 5.77 -3.40 -1.90
C ASN A 30 6.96 -2.76 -1.14
N LEU A 31 6.97 -2.87 0.20
CA LEU A 31 7.95 -2.22 1.08
C LEU A 31 9.42 -2.56 0.76
N PHE A 32 9.67 -3.74 0.19
CA PHE A 32 11.02 -4.18 -0.18
C PHE A 32 11.42 -3.80 -1.61
N ASP A 33 10.59 -3.01 -2.31
CA ASP A 33 10.82 -2.54 -3.67
C ASP A 33 11.23 -3.69 -4.61
N THR A 34 10.52 -4.80 -4.49
CA THR A 34 10.78 -5.96 -5.35
C THR A 34 10.19 -5.63 -6.72
N ASP A 35 11.06 -5.33 -7.69
CA ASP A 35 10.69 -5.23 -9.10
C ASP A 35 10.14 -6.59 -9.55
N TYR A 36 8.81 -6.69 -9.63
CA TYR A 36 8.17 -7.88 -10.16
C TYR A 36 8.05 -7.74 -11.67
N LEU A 37 8.62 -8.71 -12.40
CA LEU A 37 8.23 -9.00 -13.78
C LEU A 37 6.85 -9.65 -13.72
N GLY A 38 5.81 -8.83 -13.62
CA GLY A 38 4.43 -9.26 -13.77
C GLY A 38 4.30 -9.98 -15.11
N GLY A 39 3.98 -11.27 -15.08
CA GLY A 39 3.89 -12.10 -16.27
C GLY A 39 2.94 -11.49 -17.30
N GLY A 40 3.50 -10.80 -18.28
CA GLY A 40 2.84 -10.32 -19.48
C GLY A 40 3.36 -11.14 -20.65
N GLY A 41 2.46 -11.74 -21.41
CA GLY A 41 2.81 -12.43 -22.67
C GLY A 41 3.51 -11.49 -23.65
N ASP A 42 4.20 -12.11 -24.61
CA ASP A 42 5.25 -11.68 -25.53
C ASP A 42 5.36 -10.21 -26.05
N ASN A 43 4.50 -9.26 -25.71
CA ASN A 43 4.55 -7.89 -26.27
C ASN A 43 4.25 -6.73 -25.31
N ASN A 44 3.94 -6.95 -24.02
CA ASN A 44 3.72 -5.82 -23.10
C ASN A 44 4.01 -6.20 -21.65
N VAL A 45 5.24 -5.96 -21.20
CA VAL A 45 5.60 -6.04 -19.78
C VAL A 45 4.90 -4.90 -19.04
N THR A 46 3.81 -5.19 -18.34
CA THR A 46 3.31 -4.27 -17.32
C THR A 46 4.27 -4.41 -16.16
N VAL A 47 5.27 -3.51 -16.12
CA VAL A 47 6.15 -3.36 -14.97
C VAL A 47 5.25 -3.19 -13.77
N GLY A 48 5.50 -4.04 -12.80
CA GLY A 48 4.79 -3.95 -11.57
C GLY A 48 4.94 -2.60 -10.90
N GLU A 49 3.83 -1.96 -10.51
CA GLU A 49 3.89 -0.75 -9.68
C GLU A 49 4.86 -1.00 -8.52
N GLY A 50 5.92 -0.19 -8.45
CA GLY A 50 6.96 -0.24 -7.42
C GLY A 50 6.40 0.06 -6.02
N THR A 51 7.23 0.54 -5.12
CA THR A 51 6.75 0.94 -3.78
C THR A 51 5.61 1.97 -3.87
N ASN A 52 4.43 1.64 -3.32
CA ASN A 52 3.26 2.53 -3.32
C ASN A 52 2.90 2.93 -1.89
N LEU A 53 2.71 4.22 -1.66
CA LEU A 53 2.37 4.79 -0.35
C LEU A 53 0.97 5.39 -0.40
N ARG A 54 0.08 4.92 0.47
CA ARG A 54 -1.26 5.45 0.66
C ARG A 54 -1.44 6.00 2.06
N LEU A 55 -1.83 7.27 2.14
CA LEU A 55 -2.19 7.95 3.38
C LEU A 55 -3.68 8.32 3.32
N ALA A 56 -4.43 7.99 4.36
CA ALA A 56 -5.83 8.35 4.51
C ALA A 56 -6.10 8.90 5.91
N ALA A 57 -6.95 9.92 5.98
CA ALA A 57 -7.47 10.49 7.21
C ALA A 57 -9.00 10.49 7.14
N GLN A 58 -9.66 9.97 8.18
CA GLN A 58 -11.10 9.98 8.32
C GLN A 58 -11.48 10.71 9.60
N PHE A 59 -12.43 11.63 9.48
CA PHE A 59 -12.97 12.43 10.57
C PHE A 59 -14.44 12.07 10.75
N ASN A 60 -14.80 11.60 11.94
CA ASN A 60 -16.18 11.32 12.32
C ASN A 60 -16.58 12.37 13.38
N PHE A 61 -17.56 13.21 13.02
CA PHE A 61 -18.10 14.29 13.84
C PHE A 61 -19.36 13.84 14.59
#